data_AF-A0A7Y7NR62-F1
#
_entry.id   AF-A0A7Y7NR62-F1
#
_cell.length_a   1.000
_cell.length_b   1.000
_cell.length_c   1.000
_cell.angle_alpha   90.00
_cell.angle_beta   90.00
_cell.angle_gamma   90.00
#
_symmetry.space_group_name_H-M   'P 1'
#
loop_
_entity.id
_entity.type
_entity.pdbx_description
1 polymer ?
#
loop_
_entity_poly.entity_id
_entity_poly.type
_entity_poly.pdbx_seq_one_letter_code
_entity_poly.pdbx_strand_id
1 'polypeptide(L)'
;MQQYTVQTPYMVGEVHFYTKELDQGLALFDTGPPTDEGKQALLEHVELEKLKYIFITHCHVDHYGLADFISQNSGAELYIGRRDALKLSRHRDRLVAIASLLSGLGFSDEFIQKLRESFSQNKVFPGMPLNYRVIEDSPEVRDLGVSWISCPGHSQSDIVYLTGDYAVTGDLLLRNIFQAPLLDI
;
A
#
# COMPACT_ATOMS: atom_id res chain seq x y z
N MET A 1 -7.92 -10.84 -14.73
CA MET A 1 -7.08 -9.85 -14.01
C MET A 1 -6.39 -9.03 -15.08
N GLN A 2 -6.52 -7.70 -15.03
CA GLN A 2 -5.80 -6.79 -15.90
C GLN A 2 -4.66 -6.15 -15.11
N GLN A 3 -3.46 -6.09 -15.68
CA GLN A 3 -2.30 -5.43 -15.10
C GLN A 3 -2.12 -4.04 -15.71
N TYR A 4 -1.69 -3.10 -14.89
CA TYR A 4 -1.26 -1.76 -15.29
C TYR A 4 0.13 -1.48 -14.72
N THR A 5 0.96 -0.84 -15.53
CA THR A 5 2.38 -0.62 -15.21
C THR A 5 2.68 0.86 -15.27
N VAL A 6 3.31 1.39 -14.23
CA VAL A 6 3.61 2.81 -14.08
C VAL A 6 5.05 2.98 -13.63
N GLN A 7 5.74 3.98 -14.17
CA GLN A 7 7.07 4.34 -13.70
C GLN A 7 6.99 4.96 -12.30
N THR A 8 7.87 4.53 -11.40
CA THR A 8 8.06 5.21 -10.12
C THR A 8 9.24 6.17 -10.20
N PRO A 9 9.26 7.25 -9.38
CA PRO A 9 10.45 8.08 -9.23
C PRO A 9 11.55 7.38 -8.40
N TYR A 10 11.37 6.11 -8.02
CA TYR A 10 12.27 5.35 -7.15
C TYR A 10 13.22 4.48 -7.96
N MET A 11 14.37 4.14 -7.38
CA MET A 11 15.42 3.38 -8.08
C MET A 11 15.00 1.97 -8.51
N VAL A 12 13.91 1.42 -7.94
CA VAL A 12 13.45 0.06 -8.23
C VAL A 12 12.81 -0.05 -9.63
N GLY A 13 12.35 1.08 -10.18
CA GLY A 13 11.76 1.16 -11.52
C GLY A 13 10.23 1.17 -11.50
N GLU A 14 9.62 0.27 -12.26
CA GLU A 14 8.18 0.21 -12.45
C GLU A 14 7.46 -0.46 -11.28
N VAL A 15 6.23 -0.01 -11.01
CA VAL A 15 5.29 -0.69 -10.12
C VAL A 15 4.07 -1.15 -10.90
N HIS A 16 3.34 -2.11 -10.35
CA HIS A 16 2.13 -2.65 -10.95
C HIS A 16 0.94 -2.53 -10.01
N PHE A 17 -0.21 -2.19 -10.56
CA PHE A 17 -1.49 -2.38 -9.91
C PHE A 17 -2.42 -3.16 -10.85
N TYR A 18 -3.49 -3.72 -10.30
CA TYR A 18 -4.31 -4.68 -11.02
C TYR A 18 -5.80 -4.44 -10.82
N THR A 19 -6.60 -4.69 -11.85
CA THR A 19 -8.06 -4.77 -11.70
C THR A 19 -8.58 -6.17 -11.97
N LYS A 20 -9.69 -6.50 -11.32
CA LYS A 20 -10.44 -7.72 -11.57
C LYS A 20 -11.91 -7.50 -11.32
N GLU A 21 -12.74 -7.93 -12.25
CA GLU A 21 -14.18 -8.10 -12.01
C GLU A 21 -14.39 -9.26 -11.04
N LEU A 22 -14.98 -8.94 -9.89
CA LEU A 22 -15.53 -9.90 -8.94
C LEU A 22 -17.05 -9.99 -9.14
N ASP A 23 -17.69 -10.99 -8.53
CA ASP A 23 -19.14 -11.19 -8.67
C ASP A 23 -19.97 -9.97 -8.24
N GLN A 24 -19.45 -9.16 -7.31
CA GLN A 24 -20.12 -7.97 -6.76
C GLN A 24 -19.54 -6.64 -7.22
N GLY A 25 -18.64 -6.65 -8.22
CA GLY A 25 -18.12 -5.46 -8.88
C GLY A 25 -16.61 -5.42 -9.03
N LEU A 26 -16.12 -4.30 -9.54
CA LEU A 26 -14.71 -4.11 -9.85
C LEU A 26 -13.87 -3.99 -8.58
N ALA A 27 -12.83 -4.81 -8.49
CA ALA A 27 -11.79 -4.73 -7.49
C ALA A 27 -10.50 -4.19 -8.08
N LEU A 28 -9.82 -3.35 -7.31
CA LEU A 28 -8.48 -2.83 -7.57
C LEU A 28 -7.53 -3.41 -6.52
N PHE A 29 -6.38 -3.93 -6.96
CA PHE A 29 -5.31 -4.42 -6.09
C PHE A 29 -4.10 -3.52 -6.25
N ASP A 30 -3.72 -2.86 -5.16
CA ASP A 30 -2.84 -1.69 -5.12
C ASP A 30 -3.32 -0.54 -6.01
N THR A 31 -2.78 0.66 -5.80
CA THR A 31 -3.31 1.92 -6.35
C THR A 31 -2.28 2.68 -7.18
N GLY A 32 -1.01 2.29 -7.13
CA GLY A 32 0.07 2.98 -7.81
C GLY A 32 0.62 4.18 -7.02
N PRO A 33 1.68 4.83 -7.55
CA PRO A 33 2.38 5.91 -6.86
C PRO A 33 1.60 7.24 -6.95
N PRO A 34 1.76 8.15 -5.97
CA PRO A 34 1.09 9.45 -5.96
C PRO A 34 1.77 10.47 -6.89
N THR A 35 2.01 10.08 -8.15
CA THR A 35 2.57 10.93 -9.21
C THR A 35 1.48 11.31 -10.21
N ASP A 36 1.71 12.38 -10.98
CA ASP A 36 0.79 12.78 -12.04
C ASP A 36 0.62 11.66 -13.09
N GLU A 37 1.72 10.98 -13.45
CA GLU A 37 1.72 9.82 -14.36
C GLU A 37 0.92 8.64 -13.77
N GLY A 38 1.13 8.31 -12.49
CA GLY A 38 0.38 7.23 -11.84
C GLY A 38 -1.11 7.54 -11.73
N LYS A 39 -1.45 8.79 -11.39
CA LYS A 39 -2.84 9.24 -11.33
C LYS A 39 -3.51 9.23 -12.70
N GLN A 40 -2.80 9.66 -13.75
CA GLN A 40 -3.30 9.61 -15.11
C GLN A 40 -3.52 8.15 -15.55
N ALA A 41 -2.53 7.28 -15.34
CA ALA A 41 -2.65 5.85 -15.67
C ALA A 41 -3.83 5.18 -14.95
N LEU A 42 -4.04 5.51 -13.67
CA LEU A 42 -5.21 5.04 -12.91
C LEU A 42 -6.53 5.52 -13.55
N LEU A 43 -6.67 6.82 -13.80
CA LEU A 43 -7.91 7.41 -14.32
C LEU A 43 -8.23 7.02 -15.77
N GLU A 44 -7.22 6.70 -16.58
CA GLU A 44 -7.40 6.20 -17.94
C GLU A 44 -7.98 4.78 -17.98
N HIS A 45 -7.74 3.97 -16.94
CA HIS A 45 -8.06 2.54 -16.96
C HIS A 45 -9.08 2.10 -15.91
N VAL A 46 -9.33 2.93 -14.89
CA VAL A 46 -10.20 2.59 -13.76
C VAL A 46 -11.31 3.64 -13.65
N GLU A 47 -12.52 3.22 -14.01
CA GLU A 47 -13.73 4.01 -13.78
C GLU A 47 -14.07 3.99 -12.28
N LEU A 48 -13.72 5.07 -11.56
CA LEU A 48 -13.88 5.16 -10.10
C LEU A 48 -15.33 4.95 -9.62
N GLU A 49 -16.33 5.26 -10.44
CA GLU A 49 -17.75 5.03 -10.14
C GLU A 49 -18.12 3.54 -10.09
N LYS A 50 -17.43 2.71 -10.86
CA LYS A 50 -17.63 1.25 -10.90
C LYS A 50 -16.79 0.52 -9.86
N LEU A 51 -15.76 1.18 -9.32
CA LEU A 51 -14.87 0.62 -8.33
C LEU A 51 -15.62 0.36 -7.01
N LYS A 52 -15.61 -0.90 -6.56
CA LYS A 52 -16.27 -1.34 -5.32
C LYS A 52 -15.30 -1.69 -4.22
N TYR A 53 -14.14 -2.24 -4.57
CA TYR A 53 -13.19 -2.77 -3.61
C TYR A 53 -11.77 -2.36 -3.96
N ILE A 54 -10.98 -2.02 -2.95
CA ILE A 54 -9.56 -1.74 -3.07
C ILE A 54 -8.83 -2.60 -2.05
N PHE A 55 -7.89 -3.42 -2.51
CA PHE A 55 -7.09 -4.30 -1.67
C PHE A 55 -5.64 -3.87 -1.75
N ILE A 56 -5.07 -3.38 -0.65
CA ILE A 56 -3.67 -2.97 -0.58
C ILE A 56 -2.84 -4.14 -0.07
N THR A 57 -1.78 -4.50 -0.79
CA THR A 57 -0.84 -5.55 -0.40
C THR A 57 -0.02 -5.14 0.81
N HIS A 58 0.47 -3.90 0.81
CA HIS A 58 1.16 -3.23 1.91
C HIS A 58 1.23 -1.71 1.68
N CYS A 59 1.42 -0.93 2.74
CA CYS A 59 1.44 0.54 2.65
C CYS A 59 2.83 1.14 2.33
N HIS A 60 3.49 0.67 1.27
CA HIS A 60 4.54 1.45 0.60
C HIS A 60 3.96 2.40 -0.43
N VAL A 61 4.57 3.57 -0.57
CA VAL A 61 4.00 4.74 -1.25
C VAL A 61 3.62 4.49 -2.71
N ASP A 62 4.31 3.60 -3.39
CA ASP A 62 4.04 3.13 -4.74
C ASP A 62 2.85 2.15 -4.86
N HIS A 63 2.41 1.56 -3.75
CA HIS A 63 1.26 0.66 -3.69
C HIS A 63 -0.01 1.37 -3.19
N TYR A 64 0.05 2.11 -2.08
CA TYR A 64 -1.12 2.81 -1.52
C TYR A 64 -1.21 4.29 -1.92
N GLY A 65 -0.28 4.76 -2.75
CA GLY A 65 -0.08 6.16 -3.14
C GLY A 65 -1.35 6.94 -3.45
N LEU A 66 -2.23 6.33 -4.23
CA LEU A 66 -3.47 6.96 -4.70
C LEU A 66 -4.70 6.55 -3.88
N ALA A 67 -4.55 5.77 -2.80
CA ALA A 67 -5.67 5.27 -2.01
C ALA A 67 -6.55 6.40 -1.43
N ASP A 68 -5.95 7.48 -0.90
CA ASP A 68 -6.71 8.62 -0.39
C ASP A 68 -7.44 9.39 -1.50
N PHE A 69 -6.78 9.59 -2.66
CA PHE A 69 -7.42 10.18 -3.83
C PHE A 69 -8.63 9.36 -4.27
N ILE A 70 -8.48 8.03 -4.38
CA ILE A 70 -9.57 7.14 -4.78
C ILE A 70 -10.69 7.17 -3.72
N SER A 71 -10.36 7.12 -2.43
CA SER A 71 -11.34 7.16 -1.35
C SER A 71 -12.18 8.45 -1.34
N GLN A 72 -11.62 9.57 -1.80
CA GLN A 72 -12.34 10.85 -1.89
C GLN A 72 -13.21 10.95 -3.16
N ASN A 73 -12.95 10.13 -4.17
CA ASN A 73 -13.57 10.21 -5.49
C ASN A 73 -14.36 8.94 -5.88
N SER A 74 -14.53 8.00 -4.95
CA SER A 74 -15.30 6.76 -5.14
C SER A 74 -16.01 6.35 -3.86
N GLY A 75 -16.99 5.44 -3.99
CA GLY A 75 -17.63 4.76 -2.87
C GLY A 75 -16.99 3.41 -2.53
N ALA A 76 -15.76 3.17 -2.99
CA ALA A 76 -15.11 1.88 -2.86
C ALA A 76 -14.67 1.59 -1.42
N GLU A 77 -14.79 0.33 -1.00
CA GLU A 77 -14.28 -0.13 0.29
C GLU A 77 -12.77 -0.40 0.19
N LEU A 78 -11.99 0.27 1.03
CA LEU A 78 -10.54 0.11 1.10
C LEU A 78 -10.16 -0.89 2.20
N TYR A 79 -9.37 -1.90 1.84
CA TYR A 79 -8.85 -2.92 2.72
C TYR A 79 -7.32 -2.83 2.82
N ILE A 80 -6.83 -2.79 4.06
CA ILE A 80 -5.39 -2.78 4.38
C ILE A 80 -5.06 -3.83 5.43
N GLY A 81 -3.79 -4.21 5.55
CA GLY A 81 -3.31 -5.10 6.60
C GLY A 81 -3.37 -4.47 8.00
N ARG A 82 -3.63 -5.27 9.03
CA ARG A 82 -3.74 -4.81 10.42
C ARG A 82 -2.50 -4.05 10.90
N ARG A 83 -1.31 -4.53 10.52
CA ARG A 83 -0.05 -3.90 10.89
C ARG A 83 0.10 -2.53 10.26
N ASP A 84 -0.37 -2.33 9.03
CA ASP A 84 -0.42 -0.99 8.44
C ASP A 84 -1.43 -0.12 9.18
N ALA A 85 -2.65 -0.59 9.44
CA ALA A 85 -3.62 0.16 10.26
C ALA A 85 -3.05 0.63 11.61
N LEU A 86 -2.24 -0.21 12.28
CA LEU A 86 -1.53 0.14 13.50
C LEU A 86 -0.46 1.22 13.27
N LYS A 87 0.36 1.12 12.21
CA LYS A 87 1.34 2.17 11.87
C LYS A 87 0.67 3.51 11.61
N LEU A 88 -0.48 3.50 10.93
CA LEU A 88 -1.21 4.72 10.59
C LEU A 88 -1.81 5.36 11.84
N SER A 89 -2.51 4.58 12.66
CA SER A 89 -3.12 5.07 13.90
C SER A 89 -2.09 5.49 14.95
N ARG A 90 -0.91 4.87 14.97
CA ARG A 90 0.18 5.15 15.93
C ARG A 90 1.37 5.88 15.30
N HIS A 91 1.17 6.58 14.19
CA HIS A 91 2.24 7.21 13.43
C HIS A 91 3.18 8.08 14.29
N ARG A 92 2.61 8.90 15.18
CA ARG A 92 3.39 9.77 16.09
C ARG A 92 4.25 8.97 17.07
N ASP A 93 3.67 7.99 17.76
CA ASP A 93 4.39 7.10 18.68
C ASP A 93 5.51 6.35 17.95
N ARG A 94 5.21 5.86 16.75
CA ARG A 94 6.15 5.15 15.88
C ARG A 94 7.37 6.01 15.54
N LEU A 95 7.17 7.27 15.15
CA LEU A 95 8.29 8.18 14.85
C LEU A 95 9.16 8.46 16.08
N VAL A 96 8.58 8.51 17.27
CA VAL A 96 9.34 8.63 18.53
C VAL A 96 10.15 7.37 18.79
N ALA A 97 9.55 6.19 18.61
CA ALA A 97 10.22 4.90 18.79
C ALA A 97 11.38 4.70 17.80
N ILE A 98 11.19 5.03 16.51
CA ILE A 98 12.25 5.00 15.49
C ILE A 98 13.44 5.86 15.90
N ALA A 99 13.19 7.09 16.34
CA ALA A 99 14.24 8.00 16.78
C ALA A 99 15.00 7.45 18.00
N SER A 100 14.29 6.88 18.97
CA SER A 100 14.90 6.26 20.15
C SER A 100 15.76 5.05 19.78
N LEU A 101 15.29 4.21 18.84
CA LEU A 101 16.05 3.05 18.37
C LEU A 101 17.34 3.50 17.67
N LEU A 102 17.24 4.42 16.72
CA LEU A 102 18.40 4.91 15.97
C LEU A 102 19.43 5.57 16.89
N SER A 103 18.99 6.35 17.88
CA SER A 103 19.87 6.91 18.90
C SER A 103 20.58 5.81 19.69
N GLY A 104 19.86 4.77 20.12
CA GLY A 104 20.43 3.61 20.80
C GLY A 104 21.41 2.78 19.95
N LEU A 105 21.30 2.87 18.62
CA LEU A 105 22.23 2.26 17.67
C LEU A 105 23.43 3.16 17.32
N GLY A 106 23.52 4.36 17.90
CA GLY A 106 24.65 5.28 17.73
C GLY A 106 24.54 6.25 16.56
N PHE A 107 23.35 6.41 15.95
CA PHE A 107 23.13 7.47 14.97
C PHE A 107 23.14 8.85 15.62
N SER A 108 23.64 9.87 14.91
CA SER A 108 23.69 11.25 15.42
C SER A 108 22.31 11.90 15.49
N ASP A 109 22.14 12.85 16.41
CA ASP A 109 20.92 13.65 16.51
C ASP A 109 20.62 14.40 15.20
N GLU A 110 21.65 14.87 14.49
CA GLU A 110 21.50 15.51 13.18
C GLU A 110 20.88 14.56 12.14
N PHE A 111 21.31 13.30 12.11
CA PHE A 111 20.73 12.30 11.21
C PHE A 111 19.27 12.02 11.56
N ILE A 112 18.97 11.83 12.86
CA ILE A 112 17.63 11.55 13.35
C ILE A 112 16.68 12.72 13.05
N GLN A 113 17.16 13.97 13.20
CA GLN A 113 16.40 15.16 12.86
C GLN A 113 16.07 15.21 11.36
N LYS A 114 17.07 15.02 10.50
CA LYS A 114 16.85 14.98 9.03
C LYS A 114 15.86 13.89 8.63
N LEU A 115 15.94 12.71 9.26
CA LEU A 115 15.00 11.63 9.03
C LEU A 115 13.57 12.02 9.44
N ARG A 116 13.39 12.61 10.64
CA ARG A 116 12.08 13.11 11.08
C ARG A 116 11.51 14.16 10.14
N GLU A 117 12.35 15.07 9.65
CA GLU A 117 11.97 16.09 8.67
C GLU A 117 11.52 15.46 7.34
N SER A 118 12.16 14.37 6.91
CA SER A 118 11.75 13.64 5.69
C SER A 118 10.36 13.00 5.81
N PHE A 119 9.96 12.60 7.02
CA PHE A 119 8.62 12.05 7.29
C PHE A 119 7.55 13.13 7.51
N SER A 120 7.91 14.32 8.01
CA SER A 120 6.96 15.38 8.35
C SER A 120 6.60 16.28 7.17
N GLN A 121 7.40 16.28 6.10
CA GLN A 121 7.02 16.97 4.88
C GLN A 121 5.89 16.17 4.21
N ASN A 122 4.67 16.71 4.22
CA ASN A 122 3.52 16.34 3.36
C ASN A 122 3.84 16.36 1.84
N LYS A 123 5.12 16.35 1.44
CA LYS A 123 5.63 16.24 0.08
C LYS A 123 5.99 14.80 -0.32
N VAL A 124 6.26 13.91 0.65
CA VAL A 124 6.78 12.55 0.36
C VAL A 124 5.72 11.48 0.55
N PHE A 125 4.86 11.61 1.56
CA PHE A 125 3.82 10.63 1.84
C PHE A 125 2.45 11.15 1.41
N PRO A 126 1.65 10.34 0.71
CA PRO A 126 0.30 10.71 0.29
C PRO A 126 -0.60 10.93 1.51
N GLY A 127 -1.75 11.56 1.26
CA GLY A 127 -2.82 11.63 2.25
C GLY A 127 -3.16 10.24 2.77
N MET A 128 -3.50 10.18 4.06
CA MET A 128 -3.88 8.92 4.69
C MET A 128 -5.38 8.70 4.49
N PRO A 129 -5.82 7.58 3.88
CA PRO A 129 -7.25 7.30 3.78
C PRO A 129 -7.87 7.27 5.17
N LEU A 130 -8.91 8.09 5.37
CA LEU A 130 -9.61 8.23 6.65
C LEU A 130 -10.48 7.02 6.97
N ASN A 131 -10.94 6.30 5.94
CA ASN A 131 -11.81 5.14 6.06
C ASN A 131 -11.14 3.94 5.40
N TYR A 132 -10.84 2.92 6.19
CA TYR A 132 -10.35 1.63 5.72
C TYR A 132 -10.88 0.53 6.62
N ARG A 133 -10.83 -0.70 6.12
CA ARG A 133 -11.14 -1.91 6.86
C ARG A 133 -9.87 -2.74 6.98
N VAL A 134 -9.72 -3.43 8.11
CA VAL A 134 -8.63 -4.38 8.30
C VAL A 134 -9.02 -5.69 7.62
N ILE A 135 -8.25 -6.12 6.62
CA ILE A 135 -8.59 -7.31 5.82
C ILE A 135 -8.65 -8.57 6.69
N GLU A 136 -7.74 -8.71 7.65
CA GLU A 136 -7.73 -9.88 8.53
C GLU A 136 -8.93 -9.93 9.50
N ASP A 137 -9.65 -8.82 9.66
CA ASP A 137 -10.88 -8.72 10.44
C ASP A 137 -12.15 -8.73 9.54
N SER A 138 -12.00 -8.98 8.24
CA SER A 138 -13.07 -8.92 7.22
C SER A 138 -13.24 -10.28 6.49
N PRO A 139 -13.67 -11.36 7.18
CA PRO A 139 -13.84 -12.70 6.60
C PRO A 139 -14.78 -12.76 5.39
N GLU A 140 -15.76 -11.87 5.32
CA GLU A 140 -16.74 -11.76 4.23
C GLU A 140 -16.11 -11.46 2.86
N VAL A 141 -14.88 -10.93 2.82
CA VAL A 141 -14.15 -10.73 1.55
C VAL A 141 -13.94 -12.06 0.81
N ARG A 142 -13.92 -13.18 1.52
CA ARG A 142 -13.84 -14.52 0.92
C ARG A 142 -15.09 -14.87 0.10
N ASP A 143 -16.25 -14.35 0.48
CA ASP A 143 -17.50 -14.54 -0.25
C ASP A 143 -17.51 -13.74 -1.57
N LEU A 144 -16.58 -12.79 -1.74
CA LEU A 144 -16.32 -12.06 -2.98
C LEU A 144 -15.34 -12.79 -3.92
N GLY A 145 -14.90 -14.00 -3.56
CA GLY A 145 -13.88 -14.74 -4.32
C GLY A 145 -12.46 -14.21 -4.15
N VAL A 146 -12.19 -13.49 -3.05
CA VAL A 146 -10.86 -13.00 -2.68
C VAL A 146 -10.46 -13.60 -1.34
N SER A 147 -9.38 -14.36 -1.33
CA SER A 147 -8.75 -14.83 -0.09
C SER A 147 -7.38 -14.17 0.06
N TRP A 148 -6.78 -14.26 1.25
CA TRP A 148 -5.50 -13.63 1.53
C TRP A 148 -4.63 -14.50 2.42
N ILE A 149 -3.32 -14.30 2.30
CA ILE A 149 -2.28 -14.93 3.11
C ILE A 149 -1.38 -13.82 3.64
N SER A 150 -1.18 -13.78 4.96
CA SER A 150 -0.17 -12.90 5.57
C SER A 150 1.22 -13.46 5.30
N CYS A 151 2.07 -12.66 4.68
CA CYS A 151 3.41 -13.05 4.24
C CYS A 151 4.46 -12.02 4.68
N PRO A 152 4.56 -11.70 5.98
CA PRO A 152 5.44 -10.62 6.45
C PRO A 152 6.89 -10.89 6.04
N GLY A 153 7.51 -9.91 5.39
CA GLY A 153 8.85 -10.02 4.85
C GLY A 153 9.43 -8.66 4.47
N HIS A 154 9.11 -8.21 3.25
CA HIS A 154 9.49 -6.89 2.74
C HIS A 154 8.92 -5.77 3.61
N SER A 155 7.61 -5.81 3.83
CA SER A 155 6.91 -5.11 4.89
C SER A 155 6.44 -6.11 5.94
N GLN A 156 6.36 -5.67 7.18
CA GLN A 156 5.75 -6.47 8.25
C GLN A 156 4.25 -6.69 8.02
N SER A 157 3.62 -5.93 7.13
CA SER A 157 2.20 -6.00 6.79
C SER A 157 1.91 -6.72 5.47
N ASP A 158 2.91 -7.29 4.80
CA ASP A 158 2.74 -7.90 3.48
C ASP A 158 1.61 -8.94 3.46
N ILE A 159 0.72 -8.77 2.48
CA ILE A 159 -0.39 -9.66 2.21
C ILE A 159 -0.40 -10.06 0.74
N VAL A 160 -0.51 -11.36 0.49
CA VAL A 160 -0.80 -11.91 -0.83
C VAL A 160 -2.30 -12.11 -0.96
N TYR A 161 -2.91 -11.53 -1.99
CA TYR A 161 -4.30 -11.77 -2.34
C TYR A 161 -4.44 -12.86 -3.40
N LEU A 162 -5.35 -13.80 -3.20
CA LEU A 162 -5.66 -14.90 -4.11
C LEU A 162 -7.08 -14.74 -4.64
N THR A 163 -7.23 -14.81 -5.96
CA THR A 163 -8.54 -14.70 -6.61
C THR A 163 -8.58 -15.48 -7.92
N GLY A 164 -9.44 -16.51 -7.98
CA GLY A 164 -9.41 -17.49 -9.07
C GLY A 164 -8.01 -18.09 -9.23
N ASP A 165 -7.48 -18.08 -10.45
CA ASP A 165 -6.13 -18.60 -10.76
C ASP A 165 -4.99 -17.57 -10.56
N TYR A 166 -5.28 -16.42 -9.95
CA TYR A 166 -4.32 -15.33 -9.78
C TYR A 166 -3.90 -15.16 -8.33
N ALA A 167 -2.63 -14.80 -8.14
CA ALA A 167 -2.08 -14.30 -6.89
C ALA A 167 -1.49 -12.90 -7.12
N VAL A 168 -1.94 -11.90 -6.36
CA VAL A 168 -1.31 -10.58 -6.29
C VAL A 168 -0.40 -10.58 -5.09
N THR A 169 0.91 -10.58 -5.33
CA THR A 169 1.93 -10.83 -4.31
C THR A 169 2.54 -9.58 -3.71
N GLY A 170 2.20 -8.39 -4.23
CA GLY A 170 2.94 -7.17 -3.95
C GLY A 170 4.43 -7.39 -4.20
N ASP A 171 5.24 -6.95 -3.25
CA ASP A 171 6.70 -7.02 -3.34
C ASP A 171 7.31 -8.32 -2.81
N LEU A 172 6.49 -9.31 -2.45
CA LEU A 172 6.97 -10.59 -1.95
C LEU A 172 7.71 -11.40 -3.03
N LEU A 173 7.15 -11.45 -4.25
CA LEU A 173 7.67 -12.24 -5.37
C LEU A 173 7.82 -11.35 -6.60
N LEU A 174 9.03 -10.87 -6.82
CA LEU A 174 9.37 -9.97 -7.90
C LEU A 174 10.20 -10.68 -8.97
N ARG A 175 9.97 -10.33 -10.23
CA ARG A 175 10.74 -10.88 -11.35
C ARG A 175 12.08 -10.17 -11.42
N ASN A 176 13.18 -10.94 -11.39
CA ASN A 176 14.56 -10.49 -11.59
C ASN A 176 15.16 -9.57 -10.50
N ILE A 177 14.42 -9.28 -9.43
CA ILE A 177 14.91 -8.50 -8.29
C ILE A 177 14.55 -9.19 -6.98
N PHE A 178 15.39 -8.99 -5.97
CA PHE A 178 15.10 -9.44 -4.61
C PHE A 178 14.43 -8.31 -3.83
N GLN A 179 13.40 -8.65 -3.08
CA GLN A 179 12.81 -7.74 -2.10
C GLN A 179 13.85 -7.40 -1.02
N ALA A 180 13.85 -6.14 -0.56
CA ALA A 180 14.67 -5.70 0.56
C ALA A 180 13.77 -5.44 1.77
N PRO A 181 13.91 -6.15 2.90
CA PRO A 181 13.09 -5.85 4.08
C PRO A 181 13.41 -4.44 4.59
N LEU A 182 12.37 -3.63 4.76
CA LEU A 182 12.52 -2.33 5.38
C LEU A 182 12.40 -2.45 6.90
N LEU A 183 13.21 -1.66 7.62
CA LEU A 183 13.06 -1.55 9.06
C LEU A 183 11.69 -0.92 9.35
N ASP A 184 10.84 -1.70 9.99
CA ASP A 184 9.46 -1.36 10.20
C ASP A 184 9.06 -1.65 11.64
N ILE A 185 8.83 -0.57 12.38
CA ILE A 185 8.64 -0.54 13.85
C ILE A 185 7.25 0.00 14.17
#